data_AF-A0A2M9XY26-F1
#
_entry.id   AF-A0A2M9XY26-F1
#
_cell.length_a   1.000
_cell.length_b   1.000
_cell.length_c   1.000
_cell.angle_alpha   90.00
_cell.angle_beta   90.00
_cell.angle_gamma   90.00
#
_symmetry.space_group_name_H-M   'P 1'
#
loop_
_entity.id
_entity.type
_entity.pdbx_description
1 polymer ?
#
loop_
_entity_poly.entity_id
_entity_poly.type
_entity_poly.pdbx_seq_one_letter_code
_entity_poly.pdbx_strand_id
1 'polypeptide(L)'
;MIRLILILFLFTFQCSQLSREDQFREDCDDTRNRSYLYMLPILERHTTSGGTELNTTVWIGNTELAYKKCISESKKNRYYLRSN
;
A
#
# COMPACT_ATOMS: atom_id res chain seq x y z
N MET A 1 1.74 43.20 -8.29
CA MET A 1 2.75 42.12 -8.37
C MET A 1 2.59 41.08 -7.27
N ILE A 2 2.55 41.45 -5.98
CA ILE A 2 2.41 40.51 -4.85
C ILE A 2 1.15 39.61 -4.95
N ARG A 3 0.00 40.15 -5.34
CA ARG A 3 -1.24 39.36 -5.52
C ARG A 3 -1.11 38.27 -6.60
N LEU A 4 -0.32 38.52 -7.65
CA LEU A 4 -0.11 37.60 -8.76
C LEU A 4 0.80 36.44 -8.36
N ILE A 5 1.83 36.74 -7.55
CA ILE A 5 2.72 35.74 -6.95
C ILE A 5 1.94 34.80 -6.02
N LEU A 6 1.02 35.34 -5.22
CA LEU A 6 0.20 34.58 -4.28
C LEU A 6 -0.75 33.60 -5.00
N ILE A 7 -1.32 34.03 -6.12
CA ILE A 7 -2.17 33.19 -6.98
C ILE A 7 -1.34 32.07 -7.62
N LEU A 8 -0.14 32.37 -8.14
CA LEU A 8 0.78 31.37 -8.69
C LEU A 8 1.20 30.31 -7.66
N PHE A 9 1.40 30.72 -6.40
CA PHE A 9 1.76 29.81 -5.31
C PHE A 9 0.61 28.84 -4.93
N LEU A 10 -0.64 29.30 -5.02
CA LEU A 10 -1.81 28.45 -4.79
C LEU A 10 -1.98 27.38 -5.89
N PHE A 11 -1.60 27.70 -7.14
CA PHE A 11 -1.60 26.72 -8.24
C PHE A 11 -0.56 25.62 -8.06
N THR A 12 0.58 25.88 -7.41
CA THR A 12 1.60 24.85 -7.16
C THR A 12 1.21 23.87 -6.05
N PHE A 13 0.38 24.28 -5.09
CA PHE A 13 -0.12 23.39 -4.02
C PHE A 13 -1.13 22.36 -4.52
N GLN A 14 -1.92 22.70 -5.54
CA GLN A 14 -2.92 21.78 -6.13
C GLN A 14 -2.26 20.66 -6.98
N CYS A 15 -0.98 20.81 -7.34
CA CYS A 15 -0.24 19.79 -8.10
C CYS A 15 0.36 18.66 -7.24
N SER A 16 0.21 18.69 -5.91
CA SER A 16 0.76 17.64 -5.03
C SER A 16 -0.09 16.35 -4.99
N GLN A 17 -1.20 16.28 -5.73
CA GLN A 17 -2.13 15.14 -5.73
C GLN A 17 -1.73 13.94 -6.61
N LEU A 18 -0.50 13.91 -7.16
CA LEU A 18 -0.19 13.08 -8.33
C LEU A 18 1.01 12.12 -8.18
N SER A 19 1.49 11.88 -6.96
CA SER A 19 2.56 10.91 -6.72
C SER A 19 2.04 9.48 -6.91
N ARG A 20 2.51 8.80 -7.97
CA ARG A 20 2.22 7.39 -8.19
C ARG A 20 2.80 6.52 -7.07
N GLU A 21 3.91 6.90 -6.46
CA GLU A 21 4.46 6.19 -5.30
C GLU A 21 3.45 6.16 -4.15
N ASP A 22 2.79 7.27 -3.85
CA ASP A 22 1.86 7.35 -2.71
C ASP A 22 0.63 6.48 -2.95
N GLN A 23 0.09 6.47 -4.16
CA GLN A 23 -0.99 5.54 -4.53
C GLN A 23 -0.55 4.08 -4.37
N PHE A 24 0.62 3.71 -4.92
CA PHE A 24 1.12 2.33 -4.79
C PHE A 24 1.32 1.95 -3.33
N ARG A 25 1.79 2.87 -2.48
CA ARG A 25 1.96 2.62 -1.04
C ARG A 25 0.63 2.35 -0.36
N GLU A 26 -0.39 3.17 -0.64
CA GLU A 26 -1.74 2.98 -0.12
C GLU A 26 -2.29 1.61 -0.55
N ASP A 27 -2.17 1.24 -1.82
CA ASP A 27 -2.58 -0.07 -2.34
C ASP A 27 -1.84 -1.23 -1.65
N CYS A 28 -0.54 -1.08 -1.36
CA CYS A 28 0.25 -2.06 -0.62
C CYS A 28 -0.26 -2.23 0.83
N ASP A 29 -0.54 -1.13 1.52
CA ASP A 29 -1.05 -1.13 2.90
C ASP A 29 -2.46 -1.74 2.97
N ASP A 30 -3.33 -1.38 2.04
CA ASP A 30 -4.67 -1.93 1.89
C ASP A 30 -4.65 -3.43 1.66
N THR A 31 -3.79 -3.89 0.76
CA THR A 31 -3.64 -5.31 0.45
C THR A 31 -3.15 -6.09 1.67
N ARG A 32 -2.14 -5.56 2.38
CA ARG A 32 -1.62 -6.16 3.63
C ARG A 32 -2.71 -6.25 4.69
N ASN A 33 -3.47 -5.18 4.91
CA ASN A 33 -4.55 -5.14 5.91
C ASN A 33 -5.67 -6.12 5.57
N ARG A 34 -6.09 -6.18 4.30
CA ARG A 34 -7.12 -7.14 3.84
C ARG A 34 -6.63 -8.59 3.98
N SER A 35 -5.36 -8.85 3.70
CA SER A 35 -4.77 -10.17 3.94
C SER A 35 -4.94 -10.60 5.40
N TYR A 36 -4.64 -9.73 6.36
CA TYR A 36 -4.84 -10.06 7.77
C TYR A 36 -6.30 -10.17 8.19
N LEU A 37 -7.12 -9.22 7.76
CA LEU A 37 -8.53 -9.16 8.13
C LEU A 37 -9.31 -10.39 7.64
N TYR A 38 -9.01 -10.88 6.43
CA TYR A 38 -9.77 -11.96 5.82
C TYR A 38 -9.10 -13.33 5.95
N MET A 39 -7.79 -13.44 5.79
CA MET A 39 -7.16 -14.77 5.73
C MET A 39 -6.82 -15.37 7.07
N LEU A 40 -6.47 -14.58 8.10
CA LEU A 40 -6.21 -15.15 9.43
C LEU A 40 -7.45 -15.87 9.98
N PRO A 41 -8.66 -15.29 9.94
CA PRO A 41 -9.86 -16.00 10.39
C PRO A 41 -10.18 -17.26 9.57
N ILE A 42 -9.88 -17.24 8.26
CA ILE A 42 -10.09 -18.41 7.40
C ILE A 42 -9.14 -19.54 7.81
N LEU A 43 -7.86 -19.23 8.04
CA LEU A 43 -6.86 -20.19 8.47
C LEU A 43 -7.16 -20.74 9.87
N GLU A 44 -7.66 -19.91 10.77
CA GLU A 44 -8.10 -20.33 12.12
C GLU A 44 -9.32 -21.27 12.08
N ARG A 45 -10.28 -21.02 11.19
CA ARG A 45 -11.53 -21.80 11.14
C ARG A 45 -11.47 -23.05 10.26
N HIS A 46 -10.68 -23.04 9.19
CA HIS A 46 -10.75 -24.06 8.13
C HIS A 46 -9.52 -24.97 8.04
N THR A 47 -8.62 -24.92 9.02
CA THR A 47 -7.49 -25.86 9.09
C THR A 47 -7.94 -27.21 9.65
N THR A 48 -8.43 -28.07 8.77
CA THR A 48 -8.94 -29.42 9.09
C THR A 48 -7.88 -30.38 9.64
N SER A 49 -6.59 -30.08 9.50
CA SER A 49 -5.47 -30.96 9.84
C SER A 49 -4.67 -30.56 11.09
N GLY A 50 -5.11 -29.56 11.87
CA GLY A 50 -4.41 -29.12 13.09
C GLY A 50 -3.16 -28.28 12.86
N GLY A 51 -2.82 -27.94 11.60
CA GLY A 51 -1.68 -27.09 11.23
C GLY A 51 -1.95 -25.57 11.34
N THR A 52 -2.92 -25.15 12.14
CA THR A 52 -3.40 -23.75 12.22
C THR A 52 -2.26 -22.76 12.48
N GLU A 53 -1.40 -23.04 13.46
CA GLU A 53 -0.30 -22.17 13.85
C GLU A 53 0.77 -22.06 12.75
N LEU A 54 1.16 -23.19 12.16
CA LEU A 54 2.13 -23.22 11.06
C LEU A 54 1.58 -22.48 9.83
N ASN A 55 0.34 -22.76 9.43
CA ASN A 55 -0.29 -22.13 8.27
C ASN A 55 -0.46 -20.62 8.46
N THR A 56 -0.84 -20.20 9.66
CA THR A 56 -0.94 -18.79 10.04
C THR A 56 0.43 -18.11 9.97
N THR A 57 1.46 -18.75 10.54
CA THR A 57 2.82 -18.22 10.52
C THR A 57 3.37 -18.08 9.10
N VAL A 58 3.18 -19.10 8.27
CA VAL A 58 3.59 -19.08 6.86
C VAL A 58 2.84 -17.99 6.10
N TRP A 59 1.54 -17.82 6.34
CA TRP A 59 0.73 -16.79 5.70
C TRP A 59 1.17 -15.38 6.08
N ILE A 60 1.42 -15.13 7.38
CA ILE A 60 1.93 -13.85 7.88
C ILE A 60 3.29 -13.55 7.25
N GLY A 61 4.22 -14.52 7.29
CA GLY A 61 5.55 -14.35 6.70
C GLY A 61 5.51 -14.00 5.22
N ASN A 62 4.67 -14.69 4.45
CA ASN A 62 4.49 -14.42 3.02
C ASN A 62 3.83 -13.06 2.77
N THR A 63 2.84 -12.68 3.58
CA THR A 63 2.18 -11.37 3.49
C THR A 63 3.17 -10.23 3.73
N GLU A 64 4.00 -10.33 4.77
CA GLU A 64 5.03 -9.33 5.05
C GLU A 64 6.11 -9.27 3.96
N LEU A 65 6.51 -10.43 3.41
CA LEU A 65 7.47 -10.46 2.31
C LEU A 65 6.89 -9.80 1.04
N ALA A 66 5.64 -10.09 0.72
CA ALA A 66 4.94 -9.49 -0.41
C ALA A 66 4.79 -7.97 -0.23
N TYR A 67 4.42 -7.53 0.98
CA TYR A 67 4.34 -6.12 1.34
C TYR A 67 5.69 -5.40 1.14
N LYS A 68 6.78 -5.95 1.66
CA LYS A 68 8.13 -5.39 1.47
C LYS A 68 8.51 -5.26 -0.01
N LYS A 69 8.17 -6.26 -0.83
CA LYS A 69 8.37 -6.20 -2.29
C LYS A 69 7.51 -5.10 -2.91
N CYS A 70 6.24 -5.01 -2.54
CA CYS A 70 5.31 -3.99 -3.03
C CYS A 70 5.82 -2.57 -2.74
N ILE A 71 6.26 -2.29 -1.51
CA ILE A 71 6.87 -1.00 -1.12
C ILE A 71 8.19 -0.74 -1.87
N SER A 72 8.97 -1.77 -2.17
CA SER A 72 10.17 -1.62 -3.00
C SER A 72 9.82 -1.17 -4.41
N GLU A 73 8.78 -1.75 -5.02
CA GLU A 73 8.30 -1.35 -6.34
C GLU A 73 7.64 0.04 -6.33
N SER A 74 6.95 0.42 -5.24
CA SER A 74 6.36 1.76 -5.10
C SER A 74 7.45 2.84 -5.16
N LYS A 75 8.58 2.62 -4.48
CA LYS A 75 9.74 3.54 -4.50
C LYS A 75 10.36 3.71 -5.89
N LYS A 76 10.34 2.66 -6.71
CA LYS A 76 10.79 2.76 -8.11
C LYS A 76 9.85 3.64 -8.94
N ASN A 77 8.60 3.81 -8.50
CA ASN A 77 7.59 4.61 -9.15
C ASN A 77 7.53 6.07 -8.66
N ARG A 78 8.43 6.51 -7.77
CA ARG A 78 8.45 7.86 -7.15
C ARG A 78 8.40 9.05 -8.09
N TYR A 79 8.93 8.88 -9.31
CA TYR A 79 8.99 9.95 -10.31
C TYR A 79 7.91 9.85 -11.37
N TYR A 80 7.09 8.82 -11.32
CA TYR A 80 5.99 8.67 -12.25
C TYR A 80 4.78 9.43 -11.71
N LEU A 81 4.11 10.13 -12.62
CA LEU A 81 2.83 10.74 -12.33
C LEU A 81 1.75 9.65 -12.35
N ARG A 82 0.77 9.79 -11.46
CA ARG A 82 -0.46 8.99 -11.48
C ARG A 82 -1.14 9.14 -12.85
N SER A 83 -1.38 8.00 -13.51
CA SER A 83 -2.29 7.96 -14.66
C SER A 83 -3.70 8.11 -14.11
N ASN A 84 -4.43 9.13 -14.58
CA ASN A 84 -5.87 9.25 -14.36
C ASN A 84 -6.60 8.10 -15.08
#